data_AF-A0AA88HQB1-F1
#
_entry.id   AF-A0AA88HQB1-F1
#
_cell.length_a   1.000
_cell.length_b   1.000
_cell.length_c   1.000
_cell.angle_alpha   90.00
_cell.angle_beta   90.00
_cell.angle_gamma   90.00
#
_symmetry.space_group_name_H-M   'P 1'
#
loop_
_entity.id
_entity.type
_entity.pdbx_description
1 polymer ?
#
loop_
_entity_poly.entity_id
_entity_poly.type
_entity_poly.pdbx_seq_one_letter_code
_entity_poly.pdbx_strand_id
1 'polypeptide(L)'
;MRDKIKNELVHLEELGIIAKVIVPTEWVNAMAMVKKKDGSVRFWIDLVDLNKAKKRPYYSIPRFVDAISNLNGAVYFSKLGA
;
A
#
# COMPACT_ATOMS: atom_id res chain seq x y z
N MET A 1 18.23 -1.37 15.57
CA MET A 1 17.03 -1.78 14.78
C MET A 1 15.79 -1.05 15.25
N ARG A 2 15.52 -0.99 16.57
CA ARG A 2 14.44 -0.16 17.15
C ARG A 2 14.56 1.33 16.78
N ASP A 3 15.76 1.90 16.73
CA ASP A 3 15.93 3.32 16.39
C ASP A 3 15.59 3.62 14.94
N LYS A 4 15.96 2.70 14.01
CA LYS A 4 15.55 2.81 12.61
C LYS A 4 14.04 2.77 12.43
N ILE A 5 13.34 1.96 13.24
CA ILE A 5 11.87 1.89 13.25
C ILE A 5 11.29 3.22 13.72
N LYS A 6 11.77 3.73 14.86
CA LYS A 6 11.30 5.00 15.41
C LYS A 6 11.52 6.14 14.41
N ASN A 7 12.69 6.21 13.80
CA ASN A 7 13.01 7.25 12.82
C ASN A 7 12.10 7.16 11.58
N GLU A 8 11.83 5.96 11.08
CA GLU A 8 10.91 5.80 9.95
C GLU A 8 9.47 6.17 10.33
N LEU A 9 9.01 5.82 11.54
CA LEU A 9 7.67 6.22 12.00
C LEU A 9 7.54 7.74 12.13
N VAL A 10 8.56 8.41 12.68
CA VAL A 10 8.61 9.88 12.75
C VAL A 10 8.61 10.47 11.35
N HIS A 11 9.42 9.93 10.44
CA HIS A 11 9.46 10.40 9.06
C HIS A 11 8.10 10.24 8.35
N LEU A 12 7.40 9.12 8.53
CA LEU A 12 6.06 8.90 7.97
C LEU A 12 5.01 9.84 8.59
N GLU A 13 5.17 10.20 9.87
CA GLU A 13 4.32 11.19 10.54
C GLU A 13 4.58 12.61 10.00
N GLU A 14 5.85 12.99 9.80
CA GLU A 14 6.25 14.27 9.17
C GLU A 14 5.75 14.40 7.73
N LEU A 15 5.73 13.30 6.97
CA LEU A 15 5.15 13.25 5.63
C LEU A 15 3.61 13.28 5.63
N GLY A 16 2.96 13.18 6.79
CA GLY A 16 1.50 13.12 6.91
C GLY A 16 0.87 11.83 6.40
N ILE A 17 1.66 10.75 6.26
CA ILE A 17 1.17 9.44 5.82
C ILE A 17 0.47 8.70 6.97
N ILE A 18 0.97 8.86 8.19
CA ILE A 18 0.40 8.31 9.42
C ILE A 18 0.23 9.40 10.47
N ALA A 19 -0.60 9.13 11.47
CA ALA A 19 -0.78 10.01 12.62
C ALA A 19 -0.72 9.20 13.91
N LYS A 20 -0.13 9.78 14.96
CA LYS A 20 -0.11 9.15 16.28
C LYS A 20 -1.50 9.15 16.90
N VAL A 21 -1.97 7.97 17.28
CA VAL A 21 -3.21 7.78 18.03
C VAL A 21 -2.86 7.47 19.48
N ILE A 22 -3.32 8.32 20.41
CA ILE A 22 -3.03 8.19 21.86
C ILE A 22 -4.21 7.62 22.66
N VAL A 23 -5.40 7.56 22.05
CA VAL A 23 -6.60 7.01 22.65
C VAL A 23 -6.86 5.60 22.11
N PRO A 24 -7.45 4.69 22.90
CA PRO A 24 -7.87 3.39 22.38
C PRO A 24 -8.84 3.54 21.20
N THR A 25 -8.65 2.70 20.18
CA THR A 25 -9.55 2.58 19.03
C THR A 25 -10.21 1.21 19.05
N GLU A 26 -11.38 1.10 18.45
CA GLU A 26 -12.07 -0.19 18.27
C GLU A 26 -11.32 -1.16 17.36
N TRP A 27 -10.38 -0.63 16.55
CA TRP A 27 -9.62 -1.38 15.57
C TRP A 27 -8.13 -1.24 15.82
N VAL A 28 -7.43 -2.38 15.80
CA VAL A 28 -5.97 -2.47 15.79
C VAL A 28 -5.56 -3.60 14.87
N ASN A 29 -4.45 -3.43 14.16
CA ASN A 29 -3.89 -4.46 13.29
C ASN A 29 -2.46 -4.75 13.73
N ALA A 30 -2.03 -6.00 13.59
CA ALA A 30 -0.64 -6.35 13.82
C ALA A 30 0.25 -5.68 12.76
N MET A 31 1.42 -5.20 13.17
CA MET A 31 2.42 -4.63 12.27
C MET A 31 3.69 -5.49 12.29
N ALA A 32 4.16 -5.84 11.10
CA ALA A 32 5.44 -6.51 10.88
C ALA A 32 6.43 -5.58 10.18
N MET A 33 7.72 -5.90 10.27
CA MET A 33 8.78 -5.15 9.60
C MET A 33 9.72 -6.09 8.87
N VAL A 34 10.05 -5.73 7.63
CA VAL A 34 11.03 -6.45 6.81
C VAL A 34 12.14 -5.50 6.40
N LYS A 35 13.40 -5.96 6.47
CA LYS A 35 14.54 -5.22 5.95
C LYS A 35 14.66 -5.45 4.44
N LYS A 36 14.72 -4.39 3.66
CA LYS A 36 14.98 -4.47 2.22
C LYS A 36 16.46 -4.74 1.95
N LYS A 37 16.77 -5.16 0.72
CA LYS A 37 18.15 -5.41 0.27
C LYS A 37 19.04 -4.15 0.35
N ASP A 38 18.46 -2.98 0.12
CA ASP A 38 19.11 -1.66 0.22
C ASP A 38 19.37 -1.20 1.67
N GLY A 39 18.92 -1.98 2.67
CA GLY A 39 19.09 -1.66 4.08
C GLY A 39 18.01 -0.78 4.71
N SER A 40 17.05 -0.28 3.91
CA SER A 40 15.84 0.39 4.39
C SER A 40 14.86 -0.59 5.03
N VAL A 41 13.91 -0.06 5.80
CA VAL A 41 12.85 -0.86 6.45
C VAL A 41 11.55 -0.72 5.66
N ARG A 42 10.75 -1.78 5.62
CA ARG A 42 9.39 -1.77 5.09
C ARG A 42 8.45 -2.20 6.21
N PHE A 43 7.45 -1.38 6.48
CA PHE A 43 6.33 -1.75 7.34
C PHE A 43 5.32 -2.58 6.55
N TRP A 44 4.75 -3.57 7.23
CA TRP A 44 3.64 -4.37 6.74
C TRP A 44 2.56 -4.40 7.82
N ILE A 45 1.31 -4.22 7.42
CA ILE A 45 0.17 -4.28 8.33
C ILE A 45 -0.63 -5.52 7.94
N ASP A 46 -0.98 -6.34 8.92
CA ASP A 46 -1.90 -7.44 8.68
C ASP A 46 -3.32 -6.89 8.51
N LEU A 47 -3.84 -6.95 7.28
CA LEU A 47 -5.15 -6.42 6.93
C LEU A 47 -6.19 -7.53 6.75
N VAL A 48 -5.93 -8.77 7.19
CA VAL A 48 -6.82 -9.91 6.93
C VAL A 48 -8.23 -9.65 7.46
N ASP A 49 -8.37 -9.23 8.73
CA ASP A 49 -9.69 -9.01 9.33
C ASP A 49 -10.35 -7.73 8.83
N LEU A 50 -9.56 -6.66 8.60
CA LEU A 50 -10.06 -5.45 7.96
C LEU A 50 -10.66 -5.73 6.58
N ASN A 51 -9.99 -6.58 5.79
CA ASN A 51 -10.45 -6.95 4.45
C ASN A 51 -11.74 -7.77 4.44
N LYS A 52 -12.02 -8.53 5.51
CA LYS A 52 -13.29 -9.25 5.68
C LYS A 52 -14.42 -8.31 6.08
N ALA A 53 -14.14 -7.34 6.96
CA ALA A 53 -15.13 -6.38 7.44
C ALA A 53 -15.53 -5.35 6.36
N LYS A 54 -14.62 -5.02 5.44
CA LYS A 54 -14.86 -4.01 4.40
C LYS A 54 -15.86 -4.52 3.36
N LYS A 55 -16.98 -3.80 3.20
CA LYS A 55 -17.88 -3.96 2.04
C LYS A 55 -17.15 -3.45 0.78
N ARG A 56 -16.97 -4.33 -0.20
CA ARG A 56 -16.27 -3.98 -1.45
C ARG A 56 -17.28 -3.51 -2.49
N PRO A 57 -17.20 -2.26 -2.97
CA PRO A 57 -17.90 -1.88 -4.20
C PRO A 57 -17.38 -2.72 -5.37
N TYR A 58 -18.26 -3.07 -6.29
CA TYR A 58 -17.89 -3.78 -7.50
C TYR A 58 -17.23 -2.81 -8.48
N TYR A 59 -15.92 -2.94 -8.67
CA TYR A 59 -15.18 -2.27 -9.73
C TYR A 59 -14.66 -3.32 -10.70
N SER A 60 -15.18 -3.32 -11.94
CA SER A 60 -14.70 -4.23 -12.97
C SER A 60 -13.34 -3.77 -13.46
N ILE A 61 -12.29 -4.48 -13.08
CA ILE A 61 -10.99 -4.34 -13.73
C ILE A 61 -11.17 -4.88 -15.16
N PRO A 62 -10.87 -4.09 -16.21
CA PRO A 62 -11.01 -4.56 -17.59
C PRO A 62 -10.17 -5.81 -17.79
N ARG A 63 -10.70 -6.77 -18.55
CA ARG A 63 -9.93 -7.97 -18.86
C ARG A 63 -8.79 -7.59 -19.78
N PHE A 64 -7.76 -8.42 -19.78
CA PHE A 64 -6.60 -8.24 -20.65
C PHE A 64 -6.98 -8.10 -22.13
N VAL A 65 -7.97 -8.87 -22.59
CA VAL A 65 -8.51 -8.78 -23.96
C VAL A 65 -9.12 -7.41 -24.22
N ASP A 66 -9.96 -6.91 -23.31
CA ASP A 66 -10.61 -5.60 -23.44
C ASP A 66 -9.55 -4.48 -23.49
N ALA A 67 -8.47 -4.60 -22.71
CA ALA A 67 -7.35 -3.67 -22.72
C ALA A 67 -6.56 -3.69 -24.04
N ILE A 68 -6.30 -4.88 -24.62
CA ILE A 68 -5.59 -5.00 -25.91
C ILE A 68 -6.45 -4.53 -27.08
N SER A 69 -7.74 -4.81 -27.07
CA SER A 69 -8.65 -4.35 -28.13
C SER A 69 -8.61 -2.83 -28.28
N ASN A 70 -8.49 -2.10 -27.17
CA ASN A 70 -8.34 -0.64 -27.17
C ASN A 70 -7.00 -0.14 -27.76
N LEU A 71 -6.01 -1.02 -27.88
CA LEU A 71 -4.69 -0.72 -28.43
C LEU A 71 -4.55 -1.08 -29.92
N ASN A 72 -5.61 -1.63 -30.52
CA ASN A 72 -5.57 -2.05 -31.92
C ASN A 72 -5.36 -0.84 -32.86
N GLY A 73 -4.39 -0.95 -33.77
CA GLY A 73 -4.01 0.12 -34.70
C GLY A 73 -3.05 1.16 -34.13
N ALA A 74 -2.67 1.06 -32.86
CA ALA A 74 -1.61 1.91 -32.31
C ALA A 74 -0.24 1.49 -32.86
N VAL A 75 0.54 2.48 -33.31
CA VAL A 75 1.87 2.29 -33.92
C VAL A 75 2.98 2.55 -32.90
N TYR A 76 2.71 3.38 -31.90
CA TYR A 76 3.65 3.74 -30.85
C TYR A 76 3.02 3.53 -29.48
N PHE A 77 3.79 2.93 -28.57
CA PHE A 77 3.39 2.69 -27.20
C PHE A 77 4.38 3.36 -26.25
N SER A 78 3.86 4.03 -25.23
CA SER A 78 4.65 4.49 -24.10
C SER A 78 4.02 3.93 -22.83
N LYS A 79 4.87 3.48 -21.91
CA LYS A 79 4.45 3.05 -20.58
C LYS A 79 4.86 4.14 -19.61
N LEU A 80 3.89 4.75 -18.96
CA LEU A 80 4.15 5.55 -17.78
C LEU A 80 4.35 4.62 -16.59
N GLY A 81 5.46 4.81 -15.88
CA GLY A 81 5.67 4.15 -14.59
C GLY A 81 4.68 4.68 -13.56
N ALA A 82 4.32 3.83 -12.60
CA ALA A 82 3.75 4.26 -11.33
C ALA A 82 4.86 4.23 -10.28
#